data_AF-A0A2E5MLA0-F1
#
_entry.id   AF-A0A2E5MLA0-F1
#
_cell.length_a   1.000
_cell.length_b   1.000
_cell.length_c   1.000
_cell.angle_alpha   90.00
_cell.angle_beta   90.00
_cell.angle_gamma   90.00
#
_symmetry.space_group_name_H-M   'P 1'
#
loop_
_entity.id
_entity.type
_entity.pdbx_description
1 polymer ?
#
loop_
_entity_poly.entity_id
_entity_poly.type
_entity_poly.pdbx_seq_one_letter_code
_entity_poly.pdbx_strand_id
1 'polypeptide(L)'
;MTRIAAMFGLALIGLSLGGCFDGGSGGGSNNPDPAPAPDGKVSFTQFVSDEIGDTRDNRDPVAINDIEFSFNDQTNEQAFDDVLK
;
A
#
# COMPACT_ATOMS: atom_id res chain seq x y z
N MET A 1 -57.84 -5.80 -20.47
CA MET A 1 -56.41 -5.58 -20.78
C MET A 1 -55.89 -4.58 -19.75
N THR A 2 -55.14 -5.05 -18.76
CA THR A 2 -54.60 -4.19 -17.70
C THR A 2 -53.10 -4.44 -17.64
N ARG A 3 -52.31 -3.46 -18.09
CA ARG A 3 -50.85 -3.46 -17.98
C ARG A 3 -50.51 -2.77 -16.67
N ILE A 4 -49.94 -3.51 -15.73
CA ILE A 4 -49.22 -2.93 -14.58
C ILE A 4 -47.79 -3.41 -14.71
N ALA A 5 -46.91 -2.45 -14.97
CA ALA A 5 -45.48 -2.63 -15.12
C ALA A 5 -44.87 -3.05 -13.77
N ALA A 6 -44.14 -4.15 -13.74
CA ALA A 6 -43.25 -4.48 -12.62
C ALA A 6 -41.95 -3.68 -12.81
N MET A 7 -41.82 -2.58 -12.05
CA MET A 7 -40.60 -1.79 -11.99
C MET A 7 -39.71 -2.27 -10.84
N PHE A 8 -38.46 -2.59 -11.21
CA PHE A 8 -37.19 -2.30 -10.54
C PHE A 8 -37.05 -2.49 -9.02
N GLY A 9 -36.00 -3.23 -8.65
CA GLY A 9 -35.43 -3.16 -7.30
C GLY A 9 -34.25 -4.11 -7.11
N LEU A 10 -33.12 -3.77 -7.74
CA LEU A 10 -31.84 -4.46 -7.64
C LEU A 10 -31.43 -4.63 -6.16
N ALA A 11 -31.01 -5.84 -5.79
CA ALA A 11 -30.58 -6.21 -4.45
C ALA A 11 -29.42 -5.34 -3.95
N LEU A 12 -29.59 -4.70 -2.79
CA LEU A 12 -28.48 -4.16 -1.99
C LEU A 12 -28.22 -5.12 -0.83
N ILE A 13 -27.34 -6.08 -1.06
CA ILE A 13 -26.73 -6.89 0.00
C ILE A 13 -25.81 -5.93 0.76
N GLY A 14 -26.21 -5.55 1.97
CA GLY A 14 -25.38 -4.81 2.90
C GLY A 14 -24.20 -5.67 3.32
N LEU A 15 -23.09 -5.57 2.59
CA LEU A 15 -21.82 -6.20 2.93
C LEU A 15 -21.20 -5.38 4.07
N SER A 16 -21.58 -5.70 5.31
CA SER A 16 -20.94 -5.12 6.49
C SER A 16 -19.52 -5.69 6.62
N LEU A 17 -18.53 -5.01 6.05
CA LEU A 17 -17.12 -5.19 6.43
C LEU A 17 -16.91 -4.53 7.79
N GLY A 18 -17.50 -5.12 8.83
CA GLY A 18 -17.15 -4.89 10.22
C GLY A 18 -15.86 -5.63 10.53
N GLY A 19 -14.77 -5.23 9.89
CA GLY A 19 -13.42 -5.62 10.30
C GLY A 19 -13.09 -4.88 11.58
N CYS A 20 -13.05 -5.63 12.68
CA CYS A 20 -12.53 -5.18 13.96
C CYS A 20 -11.05 -4.81 13.77
N PHE A 21 -10.74 -3.53 13.57
CA PHE A 21 -9.40 -3.00 13.76
C PHE A 21 -9.12 -3.03 15.26
N ASP A 22 -8.62 -4.17 15.74
CA ASP A 22 -8.07 -4.28 17.07
C ASP A 22 -6.79 -3.43 17.10
N GLY A 23 -6.93 -2.26 17.71
CA GLY A 23 -5.83 -1.34 17.93
C GLY A 23 -4.96 -1.82 19.07
N GLY A 24 -3.65 -1.89 18.81
CA GLY A 24 -2.63 -1.73 19.85
C GLY A 24 -1.86 -2.99 20.20
N SER A 25 -0.67 -3.11 19.62
CA SER A 25 0.58 -3.11 20.40
C SER A 25 1.74 -2.99 19.43
N GLY A 26 2.63 -2.03 19.69
CA GLY A 26 3.87 -1.85 18.96
C GLY A 26 4.73 -3.11 19.06
N GLY A 27 4.60 -3.98 18.07
CA GLY A 27 5.68 -4.89 17.69
C GLY A 27 6.62 -4.08 16.83
N GLY A 28 7.83 -3.81 17.33
CA GLY A 28 8.88 -3.34 16.45
C GLY A 28 9.09 -4.39 15.37
N SER A 29 8.67 -4.08 14.14
CA SER A 29 9.10 -4.83 12.97
C SER A 29 10.61 -4.91 13.04
N ASN A 30 11.17 -6.12 12.93
CA ASN A 30 12.62 -6.27 12.81
C ASN A 30 13.10 -5.92 11.39
N ASN A 31 12.22 -5.33 10.57
CA ASN A 31 12.59 -4.82 9.27
C ASN A 31 13.34 -3.48 9.48
N PRO A 32 14.54 -3.32 8.90
CA PRO A 32 15.26 -2.06 9.00
C PRO A 32 14.39 -0.94 8.44
N ASP A 33 14.24 0.14 9.20
CA ASP A 33 13.58 1.34 8.70
C ASP A 33 14.28 1.82 7.43
N PRO A 34 13.53 2.24 6.40
CA PRO A 34 14.13 2.74 5.18
C PRO A 34 15.04 3.92 5.48
N ALA A 35 16.28 3.83 4.98
CA ALA A 35 17.31 4.81 5.28
C ALA A 35 16.98 6.17 4.61
N PRO A 36 16.95 7.28 5.38
CA PRO A 36 16.74 8.60 4.81
C PRO A 36 17.98 9.06 4.03
N ALA A 37 17.74 9.79 2.94
CA ALA A 37 18.74 10.52 2.17
C ALA A 37 19.26 11.74 2.96
N PRO A 38 20.30 12.46 2.48
CA PRO A 38 20.91 13.57 3.20
C PRO A 38 19.95 14.73 3.56
N ASP A 39 18.83 14.85 2.85
CA ASP A 39 17.76 15.82 3.10
C ASP A 39 16.74 15.34 4.16
N GLY A 40 16.97 14.16 4.75
CA GLY A 40 16.08 13.55 5.75
C GLY A 40 14.90 12.79 5.17
N LYS A 41 14.78 12.69 3.83
CA LYS A 41 13.66 12.05 3.15
C LYS A 41 14.04 10.68 2.61
N VAL A 42 13.09 9.75 2.56
CA VAL A 42 13.29 8.45 1.93
C VAL A 42 13.05 8.57 0.43
N SER A 43 13.95 8.04 -0.40
CA SER A 43 13.70 7.94 -1.84
C SER A 43 12.54 6.99 -2.11
N PHE A 44 11.46 7.49 -2.74
CA PHE A 44 10.30 6.64 -3.05
C PHE A 44 10.67 5.47 -3.97
N THR A 45 11.49 5.73 -4.99
CA THR A 45 11.94 4.72 -5.95
C THR A 45 12.73 3.61 -5.25
N GLN A 46 13.63 3.99 -4.35
CA GLN A 46 14.44 3.03 -3.60
C GLN A 46 13.57 2.21 -2.66
N PHE A 47 12.66 2.86 -1.91
CA PHE A 47 11.73 2.18 -1.01
C PHE A 47 10.91 1.11 -1.75
N VAL A 48 10.32 1.45 -2.90
CA VAL A 48 9.55 0.48 -3.69
C VAL A 48 10.43 -0.66 -4.22
N SER A 49 11.66 -0.35 -4.65
CA SER A 49 12.60 -1.36 -5.13
C SER A 49 12.99 -2.34 -4.02
N ASP A 50 13.21 -1.84 -2.81
CA ASP A 50 13.55 -2.65 -1.63
C ASP A 50 12.36 -3.54 -1.22
N GLU A 51 11.15 -2.99 -1.15
CA GLU A 51 9.93 -3.74 -0.80
C GLU A 51 9.59 -4.84 -1.81
N ILE A 52 9.86 -4.62 -3.10
CA ILE A 52 9.64 -5.64 -4.14
C ILE A 52 10.77 -6.66 -4.16
N GLY A 53 12.02 -6.24 -3.94
CA GLY A 53 13.19 -7.11 -3.87
C GLY A 53 13.18 -8.04 -2.66
N ASP A 54 12.55 -7.64 -1.55
CA ASP A 54 12.38 -8.47 -0.37
C ASP A 54 11.23 -9.48 -0.52
N THR A 55 11.52 -10.59 -1.17
CA THR A 55 10.57 -11.67 -1.47
C THR A 55 10.40 -12.69 -0.35
N ARG A 56 10.94 -12.45 0.85
CA ARG A 56 10.82 -13.39 1.98
C ARG A 56 9.36 -13.60 2.37
N ASP A 57 8.98 -14.87 2.56
CA ASP A 57 7.62 -15.26 2.95
C ASP A 57 7.22 -14.77 4.37
N ASN A 58 8.22 -14.48 5.22
CA ASN A 58 8.04 -14.12 6.63
C ASN A 58 8.45 -12.67 6.93
N ARG A 59 8.32 -11.77 5.96
CA ARG A 59 8.60 -10.34 6.18
C ARG A 59 7.49 -9.68 7.00
N ASP A 60 7.92 -8.84 7.93
CA ASP A 60 7.03 -7.92 8.64
C ASP A 60 6.67 -6.76 7.70
N PRO A 61 5.43 -6.23 7.76
CA PRO A 61 5.09 -5.02 7.02
C PRO A 61 5.90 -3.82 7.52
N VAL A 62 6.27 -2.93 6.60
CA VAL A 62 6.90 -1.65 6.92
C VAL A 62 5.83 -0.58 7.15
N ALA A 63 5.97 0.16 8.26
CA ALA A 63 5.07 1.26 8.59
C ALA A 63 5.44 2.52 7.80
N ILE A 64 4.49 3.07 7.03
CA ILE A 64 4.76 4.20 6.11
C ILE A 64 4.30 5.57 6.60
N ASN A 65 3.50 5.62 7.67
CA ASN A 65 2.83 6.86 8.09
C ASN A 65 3.79 7.96 8.53
N ASP A 66 4.95 7.59 9.07
CA ASP A 66 5.96 8.50 9.59
C ASP A 66 7.14 8.70 8.62
N ILE A 67 6.99 8.23 7.36
CA ILE A 67 8.01 8.36 6.33
C ILE A 67 7.71 9.58 5.45
N GLU A 68 8.65 10.54 5.43
CA GLU A 68 8.64 11.58 4.42
C GLU A 68 9.36 11.11 3.15
N PHE A 69 8.62 11.02 2.04
CA PHE A 69 9.18 10.59 0.76
C PHE A 69 9.70 11.75 -0.09
N SER A 70 10.78 11.49 -0.80
CA SER A 70 11.28 12.32 -1.90
C SER A 70 11.02 11.63 -3.25
N PHE A 71 10.51 12.40 -4.20
CA PHE A 71 10.15 11.94 -5.54
C PHE A 71 11.16 12.47 -6.56
N ASN A 72 12.39 11.95 -6.50
CA ASN A 72 13.52 12.45 -7.28
C ASN A 72 13.55 11.95 -8.73
N ASP A 73 12.78 10.89 -9.05
CA ASP A 73 12.83 10.20 -10.34
C ASP A 73 11.65 10.51 -11.27
N GLN A 74 10.95 11.63 -11.07
CA GLN A 74 9.72 11.97 -11.83
C GLN A 74 9.92 12.05 -13.35
N THR A 75 11.13 12.31 -13.81
CA THR A 75 11.48 12.39 -15.25
C THR A 75 12.33 11.19 -15.72
N ASN A 76 12.58 10.22 -14.85
CA ASN A 76 13.38 9.04 -15.17
C ASN A 76 12.44 7.86 -15.45
N GLU A 77 12.09 7.66 -16.72
CA GLU A 77 11.20 6.57 -17.15
C GLU A 77 11.79 5.17 -16.85
N GLN A 78 13.11 5.06 -16.66
CA GLN A 78 13.82 3.80 -16.38
C GLN A 78 13.98 3.54 -14.87
N ALA A 79 13.41 4.37 -13.98
CA ALA A 79 13.64 4.31 -12.54
C ALA A 79 13.33 2.95 -11.89
N PHE A 80 12.49 2.13 -12.52
CA PHE A 80 12.08 0.82 -12.02
C PHE A 80 12.45 -0.34 -12.94
N ASP A 81 13.26 -0.12 -13.99
CA ASP A 81 13.61 -1.15 -14.98
C ASP A 81 14.30 -2.38 -14.34
N ASP A 82 14.97 -2.17 -13.22
CA ASP A 82 15.73 -3.19 -12.50
C ASP A 82 14.93 -3.96 -11.45
N VAL A 83 13.69 -3.55 -11.16
CA VAL A 83 12.89 -4.06 -10.02
C VAL A 83 12.47 -5.52 -10.17
N LEU A 84 12.26 -6.00 -11.41
CA LEU A 84 11.72 -7.35 -11.68
C LEU A 84 12.70 -8.26 -12.42
N LYS A 85 14.00 -7.98 -12.33
CA LYS A 85 15.04 -8.74 -13.03
C LYS A 85 15.39 -10.06 -12.36
#